data_AF-A0A7Y2NY03-F1
#
_entry.id   AF-A0A7Y2NY03-F1
#
_cell.length_a   1.000
_cell.length_b   1.000
_cell.length_c   1.000
_cell.angle_alpha   90.00
_cell.angle_beta   90.00
_cell.angle_gamma   90.00
#
_symmetry.space_group_name_H-M   'P 1'
#
loop_
_entity.id
_entity.type
_entity.pdbx_description
1 polymer ?
#
loop_
_entity_poly.entity_id
_entity_poly.type
_entity_poly.pdbx_seq_one_letter_code
_entity_poly.pdbx_strand_id
1 'polypeptide(L)'
;MGTTVKNTTPDTAKVILVGEMMDGSFDAKLMSETDVPYTKYWDNELEQRIVYLHPDADQLEAIVAALNERRLSLDDLQDFGSSAGGESELPI
;
A
#
# COMPACT_ATOMS: atom_id res chain seq x y z
N MET A 1 -9.18 13.19 10.82
CA MET A 1 -10.26 12.32 10.35
C MET A 1 -9.56 11.28 9.53
N GLY A 2 -9.57 10.00 9.93
CA GLY A 2 -8.90 8.94 9.19
C GLY A 2 -9.77 8.40 8.06
N THR A 3 -9.20 7.54 7.22
CA THR A 3 -9.91 6.85 6.14
C THR A 3 -9.97 5.36 6.42
N THR A 4 -11.17 4.77 6.33
CA THR A 4 -11.38 3.33 6.51
C THR A 4 -11.10 2.59 5.21
N VAL A 5 -10.08 1.73 5.21
CA VAL A 5 -9.68 0.93 4.05
C VAL A 5 -9.92 -0.54 4.32
N LYS A 6 -10.39 -1.27 3.30
CA LYS A 6 -10.63 -2.71 3.41
C LYS A 6 -9.32 -3.47 3.38
N ASN A 7 -9.21 -4.49 4.21
CA ASN A 7 -8.13 -5.45 4.18
C ASN A 7 -8.35 -6.50 3.09
N THR A 8 -7.27 -7.12 2.66
CA THR A 8 -7.30 -8.20 1.68
C THR A 8 -8.13 -9.38 2.18
N THR A 9 -8.98 -9.96 1.33
CA THR A 9 -9.72 -11.19 1.66
C THR A 9 -9.10 -12.43 1.03
N PRO A 10 -9.24 -13.62 1.64
CA PRO A 10 -8.68 -14.87 1.09
C PRO A 10 -9.20 -15.23 -0.30
N ASP A 11 -10.47 -14.89 -0.61
CA ASP A 11 -11.09 -15.16 -1.91
C ASP A 11 -10.66 -14.19 -3.02
N THR A 12 -10.20 -12.98 -2.66
CA THR A 12 -9.69 -11.97 -3.60
C THR A 12 -8.43 -11.34 -3.04
N ALA A 13 -7.34 -12.10 -3.06
CA ALA A 13 -6.03 -11.68 -2.56
C ALA A 13 -5.45 -10.54 -3.43
N LYS A 14 -5.88 -9.31 -3.15
CA LYS A 14 -5.31 -8.08 -3.69
C LYS A 14 -4.42 -7.43 -2.65
N VAL A 15 -3.31 -6.88 -3.10
CA VAL A 15 -2.34 -6.19 -2.26
C VAL A 15 -2.00 -4.85 -2.89
N ILE A 16 -1.61 -3.90 -2.05
CA ILE A 16 -0.93 -2.70 -2.49
C ILE A 16 0.57 -3.02 -2.50
N LEU A 17 1.20 -2.90 -3.65
CA LEU A 17 2.65 -2.80 -3.72
C LEU A 17 3.02 -1.32 -3.58
N VAL A 18 3.87 -0.99 -2.62
CA VAL A 18 4.32 0.39 -2.36
C VAL A 18 5.83 0.44 -2.52
N GLY A 19 6.32 1.40 -3.30
CA GLY A 19 7.75 1.62 -3.55
C GLY A 19 8.18 2.99 -3.06
N GLU A 20 9.29 3.04 -2.33
CA GLU A 20 10.06 4.27 -2.11
C GLU A 20 11.02 4.45 -3.28
N MET A 21 11.03 5.63 -3.90
CA MET A 21 11.88 5.96 -5.04
C MET A 21 13.19 6.60 -4.57
N MET A 22 14.24 6.52 -5.40
CA MET A 22 15.55 7.14 -5.09
C MET A 22 15.50 8.66 -4.89
N ASP A 23 14.48 9.34 -5.40
CA ASP A 23 14.26 10.78 -5.18
C ASP A 23 13.51 11.09 -3.86
N GLY A 24 13.15 10.06 -3.10
CA GLY A 24 12.43 10.15 -1.83
C GLY A 24 10.91 10.27 -1.98
N SER A 25 10.37 10.14 -3.19
CA SER A 25 8.92 10.02 -3.42
C SER A 25 8.43 8.59 -3.22
N PHE A 26 7.13 8.43 -2.98
CA PHE A 26 6.47 7.13 -2.91
C PHE A 26 5.50 6.95 -4.07
N ASP A 27 5.46 5.74 -4.62
CA ASP A 27 4.47 5.31 -5.59
C ASP A 27 3.83 4.00 -5.11
N ALA A 28 2.59 3.73 -5.52
CA ALA A 28 1.88 2.53 -5.11
C ALA A 28 0.97 1.99 -6.22
N LYS A 29 0.83 0.67 -6.25
CA LYS A 29 -0.01 -0.03 -7.20
C LYS A 29 -0.83 -1.11 -6.51
N LEU A 30 -2.15 -1.07 -6.71
CA LEU A 30 -3.03 -2.19 -6.37
C LEU A 30 -2.90 -3.28 -7.44
N MET A 31 -2.62 -4.51 -7.00
CA MET A 31 -2.52 -5.69 -7.87
C MET A 31 -2.93 -6.96 -7.14
N SER A 32 -3.07 -8.06 -7.88
CA SER A 32 -3.28 -9.38 -7.27
C SER A 32 -1.99 -9.84 -6.60
N GLU A 33 -2.07 -10.57 -5.49
CA GLU A 33 -0.89 -11.14 -4.83
C GLU A 33 -0.06 -12.01 -5.78
N THR A 34 -0.71 -12.76 -6.68
CA THR A 34 -0.07 -13.61 -7.68
C THR A 34 0.66 -12.84 -8.77
N ASP A 35 0.32 -11.56 -8.97
CA ASP A 35 0.91 -10.69 -10.00
C ASP A 35 2.08 -9.87 -9.46
N VAL A 36 2.37 -9.96 -8.15
CA VAL A 36 3.49 -9.25 -7.54
C VAL A 36 4.81 -9.78 -8.11
N PRO A 37 5.68 -8.91 -8.66
CA PRO A 37 6.95 -9.35 -9.21
C PRO A 37 7.89 -9.86 -8.11
N TYR A 38 8.70 -10.86 -8.46
CA TYR A 38 9.82 -11.29 -7.62
C TYR A 38 11.05 -10.38 -7.73
N THR A 39 11.00 -9.38 -8.61
CA THR A 39 12.02 -8.36 -8.82
C THR A 39 11.46 -6.99 -8.47
N LYS A 40 12.29 -5.95 -8.61
CA LYS A 40 11.83 -4.56 -8.52
C LYS A 40 10.69 -4.30 -9.50
N TYR A 41 9.66 -3.59 -9.06
CA TYR A 41 8.54 -3.20 -9.91
C TYR A 41 8.81 -1.88 -10.63
N TRP A 42 9.47 -0.93 -9.97
CA TRP A 42 9.94 0.32 -10.58
C TRP A 42 11.46 0.30 -10.80
N ASP A 43 11.93 0.87 -11.91
CA ASP A 43 13.37 0.90 -12.25
C ASP A 43 14.22 1.65 -11.21
N ASN A 44 13.64 2.70 -10.60
CA ASN A 44 14.29 3.60 -9.65
C ASN A 44 13.79 3.44 -8.20
N GLU A 45 13.20 2.30 -7.84
CA GLU A 45 12.85 2.03 -6.44
C GLU A 45 14.10 1.80 -5.58
N LEU A 46 14.09 2.36 -4.38
CA LEU A 46 15.02 2.12 -3.30
C LEU A 46 14.58 0.89 -2.48
N GLU A 47 13.32 0.89 -2.04
CA GLU A 47 12.70 -0.18 -1.27
C GLU A 47 11.27 -0.43 -1.78
N GLN A 48 10.79 -1.68 -1.68
CA GLN A 48 9.42 -2.06 -1.98
C GLN A 48 8.79 -2.87 -0.83
N ARG A 49 7.50 -2.66 -0.59
CA ARG A 49 6.71 -3.34 0.43
C ARG A 49 5.38 -3.79 -0.13
N ILE A 50 4.97 -5.00 0.27
CA ILE A 50 3.67 -5.56 -0.05
C ILE A 50 2.78 -5.38 1.17
N VAL A 51 1.64 -4.70 0.98
CA VAL A 51 0.69 -4.40 2.05
C VAL A 51 -0.67 -5.01 1.70
N TYR A 52 -1.22 -5.75 2.66
CA TYR A 52 -2.48 -6.48 2.53
C TYR A 52 -3.70 -5.57 2.74
N LEU A 53 -3.85 -4.61 1.83
CA LEU A 53 -4.97 -3.68 1.75
C LEU A 53 -5.59 -3.74 0.36
N HIS A 54 -6.89 -3.46 0.31
CA HIS A 54 -7.67 -3.35 -0.91
C HIS A 54 -8.38 -1.99 -0.98
N PRO A 55 -7.62 -0.88 -1.11
CA PRO A 55 -8.18 0.44 -1.29
C PRO A 55 -8.87 0.58 -2.65
N ASP A 56 -9.83 1.48 -2.72
CA ASP A 56 -10.29 2.04 -4.00
C ASP A 56 -9.30 3.09 -4.54
N ALA A 57 -9.60 3.66 -5.71
CA ALA A 57 -8.68 4.58 -6.40
C ALA A 57 -8.40 5.85 -5.59
N ASP A 58 -9.42 6.41 -4.94
CA ASP A 58 -9.30 7.64 -4.14
C ASP A 58 -8.52 7.37 -2.86
N GLN A 59 -8.77 6.22 -2.23
CA GLN A 59 -8.03 5.75 -1.06
C GLN A 59 -6.56 5.48 -1.37
N LEU A 60 -6.25 4.88 -2.52
CA LEU A 60 -4.87 4.63 -2.94
C LEU A 60 -4.13 5.95 -3.15
N GLU A 61 -4.76 6.92 -3.82
CA GLU A 61 -4.19 8.26 -4.00
C GLU A 61 -3.93 8.95 -2.65
N ALA A 62 -4.87 8.87 -1.71
CA ALA A 62 -4.72 9.45 -0.38
C ALA A 62 -3.57 8.81 0.43
N ILE A 63 -3.39 7.48 0.33
CA ILE A 63 -2.28 6.77 0.97
C ILE A 63 -0.94 7.25 0.40
N VAL A 64 -0.82 7.31 -0.94
CA VAL A 64 0.39 7.78 -1.61
C VAL A 64 0.69 9.23 -1.26
N ALA A 65 -0.34 10.09 -1.23
CA ALA A 65 -0.18 11.47 -0.80
C ALA A 65 0.33 11.56 0.65
N ALA A 66 -0.26 10.81 1.58
CA ALA A 66 0.17 10.81 2.98
C ALA A 66 1.60 10.30 3.19
N LEU A 67 2.05 9.30 2.40
CA LEU A 67 3.43 8.83 2.38
C LEU A 67 4.38 9.93 1.88
N ASN A 68 4.04 10.58 0.77
CA ASN A 68 4.83 11.69 0.20
C ASN A 68 4.88 12.91 1.13
N GLU A 69 3.80 13.19 1.85
CA GLU A 69 3.73 14.24 2.88
C GLU A 69 4.39 13.84 4.21
N ARG A 70 4.91 12.60 4.32
CA ARG A 70 5.51 12.02 5.53
C ARG A 70 4.57 12.01 6.74
N ARG A 71 3.27 11.98 6.49
CA ARG A 71 2.22 11.79 7.51
C ARG A 71 2.04 10.32 7.87
N LEU A 72 2.51 9.43 6.98
CA LEU A 72 2.54 7.99 7.15
C LEU A 72 3.93 7.48 6.72
N SER A 73 4.45 6.46 7.39
CA SER A 73 5.66 5.75 6.94
C SER A 73 5.31 4.39 6.31
N LEU A 74 6.27 3.80 5.57
CA LEU A 74 6.08 2.46 5.01
C LEU A 74 5.87 1.39 6.09
N ASP A 75 6.62 1.48 7.20
CA ASP A 75 6.46 0.58 8.34
C ASP A 75 5.07 0.71 8.97
N ASP A 76 4.61 1.95 9.21
CA ASP A 76 3.26 2.16 9.75
C ASP A 76 2.18 1.58 8.83
N LEU A 77 2.33 1.78 7.51
CA LEU A 77 1.36 1.27 6.53
C LEU A 77 1.27 -0.26 6.56
N GLN A 78 2.37 -0.96 6.82
CA GLN A 78 2.41 -2.41 6.92
C GLN A 78 1.60 -2.92 8.12
N ASP A 79 1.57 -2.19 9.23
CA ASP A 79 0.83 -2.56 10.44
C ASP A 79 -0.71 -2.51 10.25
N PHE A 80 -1.20 -1.77 9.26
CA PHE A 80 -2.63 -1.68 8.97
C PHE A 80 -3.12 -2.78 8.01
N GLY A 81 -2.24 -3.47 7.29
CA GLY A 81 -2.63 -4.52 6.35
C GLY A 81 -2.95 -5.85 7.04
N SER A 82 -3.94 -6.58 6.52
CA SER A 82 -4.27 -7.93 7.02
C SER A 82 -4.73 -8.85 5.90
N SER A 83 -4.24 -10.09 5.90
CA SER A 83 -4.72 -11.15 4.99
C SER A 83 -5.98 -11.87 5.51
N ALA A 84 -6.39 -11.60 6.75
CA ALA A 84 -7.57 -12.19 7.37
C ALA A 84 -8.88 -11.46 6.99
N GLY A 85 -8.81 -10.41 6.15
CA GLY A 85 -9.93 -9.51 5.86
C GLY A 85 -10.18 -8.48 6.96
N GLY A 86 -11.34 -7.83 6.89
CA GLY A 86 -11.74 -6.74 7.79
C GLY A 86 -11.46 -5.36 7.21
N GLU A 87 -11.41 -4.36 8.09
CA GLU A 87 -11.18 -2.96 7.75
C GLU A 87 -10.16 -2.36 8.72
N SER A 88 -9.35 -1.44 8.22
CA SER A 88 -8.34 -0.73 8.99
C SER A 88 -8.55 0.77 8.82
N GLU A 89 -8.39 1.52 9.92
CA GLU A 89 -8.50 2.98 9.89
C GLU A 89 -7.10 3.59 9.75
N LEU A 90 -6.83 4.19 8.59
CA LEU A 90 -5.57 4.85 8.28
C LEU A 90 -5.63 6.33 8.73
N PRO A 91 -4.58 6.84 9.40
CA PRO A 91 -4.53 8.21 9.93
C PRO A 91 -4.14 9.25 8.86
N ILE A 92 -4.79 9.22 7.69
CA ILE A 92 -4.53 10.10 6.53
C ILE A 92 -5.54 11.25 6.44
#